data_AF-A0A644YJD6-F1
#
_entry.id   AF-A0A644YJD6-F1
#
_cell.length_a   1.000
_cell.length_b   1.000
_cell.length_c   1.000
_cell.angle_alpha   90.00
_cell.angle_beta   90.00
_cell.angle_gamma   90.00
#
_symmetry.space_group_name_H-M   'P 1'
#
loop_
_entity.id
_entity.type
_entity.pdbx_description
1 polymer ?
#
loop_
_entity_poly.entity_id
_entity_poly.type
_entity_poly.pdbx_seq_one_letter_code
_entity_poly.pdbx_strand_id
1 'polypeptide(L)'
;MEEGQAAGHAGKGWELLTDAVIKHVAEGDKPVVFMLWGNHAQSKRAFIPQDRGHLVLMSNHPSPLSALRPPVPFIGNGHFGKAREFREKNGT
;
A
#
# COMPACT_ATOMS: atom_id res chain seq x y z
N MET A 1 10.41 -19.28 2.33
CA MET A 1 10.13 -18.48 3.53
C MET A 1 10.76 -19.21 4.69
N GLU A 2 11.70 -18.57 5.38
CA GLU A 2 12.28 -19.05 6.63
C GLU A 2 12.03 -17.96 7.67
N GLU A 3 11.47 -18.36 8.80
CA GLU A 3 11.09 -17.50 9.92
C GLU A 3 12.36 -16.91 10.55
N GLY A 4 12.51 -15.57 10.52
CA GLY A 4 13.52 -14.88 11.33
C GLY A 4 14.36 -13.80 10.65
N GLN A 5 14.26 -13.59 9.33
CA GLN A 5 14.98 -12.50 8.66
C GLN A 5 14.02 -11.47 8.07
N ALA A 6 13.57 -10.55 8.92
CA ALA A 6 13.08 -9.26 8.43
C ALA A 6 14.24 -8.59 7.67
N ALA A 7 14.15 -8.56 6.34
CA ALA A 7 15.11 -8.00 5.37
C ALA A 7 16.10 -8.94 4.66
N GLY A 8 15.87 -10.26 4.58
CA GLY A 8 16.77 -11.19 3.85
C GLY A 8 16.87 -11.03 2.31
N HIS A 9 15.94 -10.29 1.68
CA HIS A 9 15.90 -10.11 0.21
C HIS A 9 15.76 -8.65 -0.27
N ALA A 10 15.86 -7.67 0.63
CA ALA A 10 15.93 -6.27 0.22
C ALA A 10 17.19 -6.07 -0.64
N GLY A 11 17.04 -5.57 -1.87
CA GLY A 11 18.13 -5.37 -2.83
C GLY A 11 18.44 -6.53 -3.79
N LYS A 12 17.67 -7.63 -3.81
CA LYS A 12 17.86 -8.75 -4.77
C LYS A 12 16.93 -8.71 -6.00
N GLY A 13 16.29 -7.57 -6.28
CA GLY A 13 15.48 -7.36 -7.49
C GLY A 13 13.97 -7.47 -7.30
N TRP A 14 13.49 -7.83 -6.11
CA TRP A 14 12.05 -7.82 -5.79
C TRP A 14 11.47 -6.39 -5.77
N GLU A 15 12.27 -5.37 -5.46
CA GLU A 15 11.82 -3.98 -5.59
C GLU A 15 11.46 -3.64 -7.04
N LEU A 16 12.25 -4.07 -8.02
CA LEU A 16 11.99 -3.82 -9.43
C LEU A 16 10.68 -4.47 -9.89
N LEU A 17 10.46 -5.72 -9.47
CA LEU A 17 9.23 -6.44 -9.79
C LEU A 17 8.01 -5.77 -9.15
N THR A 18 8.09 -5.44 -7.86
CA THR A 18 6.97 -4.79 -7.15
C THR A 18 6.69 -3.39 -7.71
N ASP A 19 7.71 -2.63 -8.06
CA ASP A 19 7.57 -1.33 -8.71
C ASP A 19 6.90 -1.45 -10.08
N ALA A 20 7.31 -2.43 -10.89
CA ALA A 20 6.71 -2.70 -12.19
C ALA A 20 5.23 -3.09 -12.07
N VAL A 21 4.89 -3.95 -11.10
CA VAL A 21 3.50 -4.36 -10.84
C VAL A 21 2.67 -3.16 -10.39
N ILE A 22 3.17 -2.33 -9.47
CA ILE A 22 2.45 -1.14 -9.00
C ILE A 22 2.19 -0.17 -10.15
N LYS A 23 3.20 0.10 -10.99
CA LYS A 23 3.05 0.96 -12.17
C LYS A 23 2.01 0.40 -13.13
N HIS A 24 2.10 -0.89 -13.45
CA HIS A 24 1.15 -1.52 -14.36
C HIS A 24 -0.29 -1.43 -13.85
N VAL A 25 -0.53 -1.68 -12.56
CA VAL A 25 -1.86 -1.54 -11.95
C VAL A 25 -2.32 -0.10 -11.93
N ALA A 26 -1.43 0.84 -11.62
CA ALA A 26 -1.72 2.28 -11.60
C ALA A 26 -1.93 2.87 -13.01
N GLU A 27 -1.49 2.15 -14.05
CA GLU A 27 -1.72 2.53 -15.44
C GLU A 27 -3.00 1.92 -16.04
N GLY A 28 -3.69 1.06 -15.29
CA GLY A 28 -4.95 0.46 -15.73
C GLY A 28 -6.07 1.49 -15.93
N ASP A 29 -7.10 1.09 -16.68
CA ASP A 29 -8.24 1.95 -17.02
C ASP A 29 -9.21 2.20 -15.86
N LYS A 30 -9.11 1.40 -14.80
CA LYS A 30 -10.01 1.48 -13.64
C LYS A 30 -9.29 2.09 -12.44
N PRO A 31 -9.94 2.99 -11.70
CA PRO A 31 -9.40 3.50 -10.46
C PRO A 31 -9.33 2.36 -9.42
N VAL A 32 -8.30 2.39 -8.57
CA VAL A 32 -7.91 1.26 -7.69
C VAL A 32 -7.57 1.80 -6.30
N VAL A 33 -7.71 0.98 -5.26
CA VAL A 33 -7.30 1.32 -3.91
C VAL A 33 -5.92 0.74 -3.62
N PHE A 34 -4.95 1.59 -3.30
CA PHE A 34 -3.62 1.20 -2.85
C PHE A 34 -3.51 1.36 -1.33
N MET A 35 -3.27 0.27 -0.61
CA MET A 35 -3.02 0.29 0.84
C MET A 35 -1.52 0.13 1.12
N LEU A 36 -0.87 1.23 1.47
CA LEU A 36 0.57 1.30 1.68
C LEU A 36 0.87 1.31 3.20
N TRP A 37 1.12 0.13 3.76
CA TRP A 37 1.37 -0.05 5.20
C TRP A 37 2.85 -0.19 5.51
N GLY A 38 3.40 0.77 6.26
CA GLY A 38 4.82 0.85 6.60
C GLY A 38 5.67 1.59 5.55
N ASN A 39 6.83 2.09 5.98
CA ASN A 39 7.65 3.04 5.23
C ASN A 39 8.07 2.53 3.84
N HIS A 40 8.40 1.24 3.71
CA HIS A 40 8.79 0.67 2.43
C HIS A 40 7.63 0.62 1.43
N ALA A 41 6.41 0.32 1.87
CA ALA A 41 5.23 0.38 1.01
C ALA A 41 4.87 1.84 0.68
N GLN A 42 4.98 2.73 1.68
CA GLN A 42 4.71 4.14 1.51
C GLN A 42 5.65 4.82 0.51
N SER A 43 6.91 4.38 0.40
CA SER A 43 7.83 4.91 -0.62
C SER A 43 7.37 4.63 -2.06
N LYS A 44 6.54 3.60 -2.26
CA LYS A 44 5.96 3.24 -3.56
C LYS A 44 4.86 4.20 -4.02
N ARG A 45 4.42 5.12 -3.15
CA ARG A 45 3.48 6.19 -3.48
C ARG A 45 3.91 6.97 -4.73
N ALA A 46 5.21 7.15 -4.93
CA ALA A 46 5.79 7.85 -6.08
C ALA A 46 5.43 7.22 -7.45
N PHE A 47 5.05 5.95 -7.47
CA PHE A 47 4.69 5.23 -8.70
C PHE A 47 3.19 5.24 -9.02
N ILE A 48 2.37 5.90 -8.20
CA ILE A 48 0.91 5.95 -8.36
C ILE A 48 0.52 7.36 -8.83
N PRO A 49 0.03 7.54 -10.07
CA PRO A 49 -0.43 8.84 -10.57
C PRO A 49 -1.63 9.37 -9.75
N GLN A 50 -1.80 10.69 -9.70
CA GLN A 50 -2.85 11.35 -8.91
C GLN A 50 -4.08 11.76 -9.71
N ASP A 51 -3.93 11.85 -11.02
CA ASP A 51 -4.92 12.23 -12.01
C ASP A 51 -5.82 11.05 -12.47
N ARG A 52 -5.54 9.84 -12.00
CA ARG A 52 -6.24 8.59 -12.36
C ARG A 52 -7.42 8.23 -11.45
N GLY A 53 -7.68 9.02 -10.41
CA GLY A 53 -8.76 8.74 -9.46
C GLY A 53 -8.51 7.56 -8.51
N HIS A 54 -7.27 7.07 -8.40
CA HIS A 54 -6.92 6.06 -7.39
C HIS A 54 -7.08 6.60 -5.97
N LEU A 55 -7.45 5.72 -5.04
CA LEU A 55 -7.42 6.01 -3.60
C LEU A 55 -6.15 5.43 -2.99
N VAL A 56 -5.31 6.26 -2.40
CA VAL A 56 -4.11 5.81 -1.68
C VAL A 56 -4.29 5.98 -0.18
N LEU A 57 -4.16 4.89 0.56
CA LEU A 57 -4.34 4.84 2.01
C LEU A 57 -3.02 4.42 2.66
N MET A 58 -2.51 5.26 3.57
CA MET A 58 -1.21 5.07 4.21
C MET A 58 -1.37 5.00 5.73
N SER A 59 -0.71 4.03 6.36
CA SER A 59 -0.56 3.95 7.82
C SER A 59 0.68 3.13 8.15
N ASN A 60 0.99 3.01 9.45
CA ASN A 60 2.03 2.12 9.94
C ASN A 60 1.78 0.67 9.52
N HIS A 61 2.84 -0.14 9.58
CA HIS A 61 2.73 -1.56 9.31
C HIS A 61 1.89 -2.26 10.41
N PRO A 62 1.08 -3.28 10.08
CA PRO A 62 0.28 -4.05 11.04
C PRO A 62 1.09 -4.82 12.10
N SER A 63 2.42 -4.88 11.96
CA SER A 63 3.29 -5.52 12.95
C SER A 63 3.09 -4.90 14.35
N PRO A 64 3.07 -5.70 15.43
CA PRO A 64 2.92 -5.20 16.80
C PRO A 64 3.90 -4.09 17.17
N LEU A 65 5.09 -4.09 16.57
CA LEU A 65 6.13 -3.09 16.81
C LEU A 65 5.75 -1.67 16.34
N SER A 66 4.80 -1.53 15.40
CA SER A 66 4.44 -0.24 14.80
C SER A 66 2.94 0.05 14.77
N ALA A 67 2.09 -0.96 14.94
CA ALA A 67 0.65 -0.86 14.68
C ALA A 67 -0.08 0.22 15.50
N LEU A 68 0.37 0.51 16.72
CA LEU A 68 -0.21 1.50 17.63
C LEU A 68 0.62 2.78 17.78
N ARG A 69 1.83 2.82 17.19
CA ARG A 69 2.73 3.97 17.36
C ARG A 69 2.24 5.17 16.55
N PRO A 70 2.46 6.41 17.01
CA PRO A 70 2.35 7.59 16.14
C PRO A 70 3.37 7.52 14.99
N PRO A 71 3.20 8.27 13.88
CA PRO A 71 2.18 9.31 13.68
C PRO A 71 0.84 8.81 13.11
N VAL A 72 0.83 7.68 12.40
CA VAL A 72 -0.39 7.15 11.77
C VAL A 72 -0.56 5.66 12.11
N PRO A 73 -1.25 5.33 13.21
CA PRO A 73 -1.47 3.95 13.63
C PRO A 73 -2.16 3.10 12.56
N PHE A 74 -1.81 1.81 12.51
CA PHE A 74 -2.54 0.82 11.71
C PHE A 74 -3.90 0.50 12.36
N ILE A 75 -3.89 0.28 13.68
CA ILE A 75 -5.12 -0.03 14.43
C ILE A 75 -6.04 1.19 14.38
N GLY A 76 -7.29 0.97 13.94
CA GLY A 76 -8.28 2.04 13.80
C GLY A 76 -8.12 2.92 12.56
N ASN A 77 -7.23 2.59 11.61
CA ASN A 77 -7.04 3.39 10.39
C ASN A 77 -8.28 3.48 9.47
N GLY A 78 -9.22 2.55 9.62
CA GLY A 78 -10.47 2.49 8.86
C GLY A 78 -10.27 2.18 7.36
N HIS A 79 -9.11 1.66 6.94
CA HIS A 79 -8.77 1.51 5.53
C HIS A 79 -9.75 0.62 4.77
N PHE A 80 -10.21 -0.48 5.37
CA PHE A 80 -11.16 -1.39 4.73
C PHE A 80 -12.53 -0.76 4.50
N GLY A 81 -12.99 0.10 5.42
CA GLY A 81 -14.24 0.87 5.25
C GLY A 81 -14.11 1.86 4.09
N LYS A 82 -13.02 2.64 4.07
CA LYS A 82 -12.72 3.57 2.97
C LYS A 82 -12.61 2.87 1.62
N ALA A 83 -12.02 1.68 1.57
CA ALA A 83 -11.93 0.89 0.34
C ALA A 83 -13.29 0.39 -0.14
N ARG A 84 -14.18 0.00 0.78
CA ARG A 84 -15.57 -0.36 0.47
C ARG A 84 -16.31 0.84 -0.12
N GLU A 85 -16.27 1.98 0.55
CA GLU A 85 -16.91 3.22 0.08
C GLU A 85 -16.40 3.64 -1.29
N PHE A 86 -15.09 3.51 -1.52
CA PHE A 86 -14.49 3.76 -2.83
C PHE A 86 -15.05 2.84 -3.90
N ARG A 87 -15.16 1.53 -3.63
CA ARG A 87 -15.73 0.57 -4.56
C ARG A 87 -17.19 0.88 -4.87
N GLU A 88 -17.98 1.24 -3.87
CA GLU A 88 -19.39 1.61 -4.03
C GLU A 88 -19.56 2.87 -4.89
N LYS A 89 -18.70 3.88 -4.71
CA LYS A 89 -18.72 5.13 -5.51
C LYS A 89 -18.27 4.94 -6.96
N ASN A 90 -17.30 4.06 -7.20
CA ASN A 90 -16.74 3.83 -8.53
C ASN A 90 -17.48 2.75 -9.33
N GLY A 91 -18.54 2.17 -8.77
CA GLY A 91 -19.41 1.22 -9.44
C GLY A 91 -18.77 -0.16 -9.61
N THR A 92 -19.39 -1.17 -9.02
CA THR A 92 -19.47 -2.49 -9.67
C THR A 92 -20.92 -2.73 -10.01
#